data_AF-A0ABD7SKU7-F1
#
_entry.id   AF-A0ABD7SKU7-F1
#
_cell.length_a   1.000
_cell.length_b   1.000
_cell.length_c   1.000
_cell.angle_alpha   90.00
_cell.angle_beta   90.00
_cell.angle_gamma   90.00
#
_symmetry.space_group_name_H-M   'P 1'
#
loop_
_entity.id
_entity.type
_entity.pdbx_description
1 polymer ?
#
loop_
_entity_poly.entity_id
_entity_poly.type
_entity_poly.pdbx_seq_one_letter_code
_entity_poly.pdbx_strand_id
1 'polypeptide(L)' 'MEEVASVIFRSLVSLVQFIVQIKVINLACYSVGWLFSKLCTLGRYPSVQVSDSERIKVIYIGIFSMGLCLSAIALINQW' A
#
# COMPACT_ATOMS: atom_id res chain seq x y z
N MET A 1 35.08 -6.49 18.15
CA MET A 1 34.85 -5.43 17.14
C MET A 1 34.03 -5.93 15.96
N GLU A 2 34.23 -7.17 15.48
CA GLU A 2 33.43 -7.79 14.41
C GLU A 2 31.94 -8.01 14.76
N GLU A 3 31.63 -8.39 16.02
CA GLU A 3 30.25 -8.61 16.45
C GLU A 3 29.41 -7.32 16.37
N VAL A 4 29.98 -6.18 16.74
CA VAL A 4 29.31 -4.87 16.67
C VAL A 4 29.05 -4.48 15.21
N ALA A 5 30.02 -4.73 14.32
CA ALA A 5 29.86 -4.49 12.89
C ALA A 5 28.74 -5.38 12.28
N SER A 6 28.66 -6.65 12.69
CA SER A 6 27.62 -7.57 12.22
C SER A 6 26.21 -7.14 12.64
N VAL A 7 26.06 -6.61 13.86
CA VAL A 7 24.78 -6.11 14.39
C VAL A 7 24.35 -4.85 13.66
N ILE A 8 25.28 -3.94 13.34
CA ILE A 8 25.00 -2.74 12.54
C ILE A 8 24.55 -3.12 11.13
N PHE A 9 25.26 -4.04 10.46
CA PHE A 9 24.87 -4.52 9.12
C PHE A 9 23.49 -5.18 9.13
N ARG A 10 23.21 -6.03 10.11
CA ARG A 10 21.90 -6.70 10.25
C ARG A 10 20.78 -5.69 10.48
N SER A 11 21.04 -4.66 11.28
CA SER A 11 20.08 -3.57 11.52
C SER A 11 19.86 -2.73 10.26
N LEU A 12 20.91 -2.44 9.50
CA LEU A 12 20.83 -1.72 8.24
C LEU A 12 20.03 -2.50 7.18
N VAL A 13 20.28 -3.80 7.05
CA VAL A 13 19.52 -4.69 6.15
C VAL A 13 18.05 -4.72 6.54
N SER A 14 17.74 -4.79 7.84
CA SER A 14 16.36 -4.72 8.34
C SER A 14 15.68 -3.40 7.97
N LEU A 15 16.39 -2.26 8.10
CA LEU A 15 15.86 -0.96 7.68
C LEU A 15 15.59 -0.89 6.18
N VAL A 16 16.49 -1.42 5.36
CA VAL A 16 16.29 -1.48 3.89
C VAL A 16 15.08 -2.36 3.56
N GLN A 17 14.95 -3.53 4.18
CA GLN A 17 13.78 -4.39 4.00
C GLN A 17 12.48 -3.68 4.39
N PHE A 18 12.48 -2.96 5.51
CA PHE A 18 11.32 -2.20 5.97
C PHE A 18 10.92 -1.09 4.98
N ILE A 19 11.89 -0.32 4.47
CA ILE A 19 11.63 0.72 3.46
C ILE A 19 11.07 0.10 2.17
N VAL A 20 11.66 -1.01 1.72
CA VAL A 20 11.19 -1.73 0.53
C VAL A 20 9.76 -2.25 0.75
N GLN A 21 9.47 -2.84 1.89
CA GLN A 21 8.12 -3.30 2.23
C GLN A 21 7.11 -2.15 2.22
N ILE A 22 7.43 -1.00 2.82
CA ILE A 22 6.56 0.20 2.78
C ILE A 22 6.34 0.67 1.34
N LYS A 23 7.38 0.68 0.50
CA LYS A 23 7.26 1.08 -0.91
C LYS A 23 6.36 0.12 -1.67
N VAL A 24 6.51 -1.18 -1.47
CA VAL A 24 5.68 -2.23 -2.08
C VAL A 24 4.23 -2.10 -1.62
N ILE A 25 3.98 -1.88 -0.33
CA ILE A 25 2.64 -1.66 0.22
C ILE A 25 1.99 -0.40 -0.38
N ASN A 26 2.73 0.71 -0.48
CA ASN A 26 2.22 1.92 -1.12
C ASN A 26 1.88 1.70 -2.60
N LEU A 27 2.73 0.96 -3.33
CA LEU A 27 2.50 0.64 -4.73
C LEU A 27 1.26 -0.26 -4.90
N ALA A 28 1.12 -1.28 -4.06
CA ALA A 28 -0.02 -2.19 -4.06
C ALA A 28 -1.31 -1.42 -3.72
N CYS A 29 -1.29 -0.61 -2.66
CA CYS A 29 -2.43 0.20 -2.24
C CYS A 29 -2.85 1.20 -3.33
N TYR A 30 -1.88 1.86 -3.97
CA TYR A 30 -2.15 2.74 -5.11
C TYR A 30 -2.75 1.97 -6.29
N SER A 31 -2.22 0.80 -6.63
CA SER A 31 -2.71 -0.03 -7.74
C SER A 31 -4.13 -0.54 -7.49
N VAL A 32 -4.43 -0.96 -6.25
CA VAL A 32 -5.76 -1.39 -5.81
C VAL A 32 -6.74 -0.22 -5.84
N GLY A 33 -6.36 0.94 -5.28
CA GLY A 33 -7.19 2.14 -5.31
C GLY A 33 -7.45 2.65 -6.73
N TRP A 34 -6.46 2.51 -7.62
CA TRP A 34 -6.58 2.87 -9.04
C TRP A 34 -7.55 1.95 -9.77
N LEU A 35 -7.38 0.62 -9.63
CA LEU A 35 -8.29 -0.38 -10.20
C LEU A 35 -9.72 -0.18 -9.68
N PHE A 36 -9.88 -0.01 -8.37
CA PHE A 36 -11.19 0.18 -7.74
C PHE A 36 -11.87 1.47 -8.21
N SER A 37 -11.14 2.59 -8.22
CA SER A 37 -11.67 3.87 -8.71
C SER A 37 -12.04 3.80 -10.19
N LYS A 38 -11.23 3.10 -10.99
CA LYS A 38 -11.47 2.92 -12.42
C LYS A 38 -12.69 2.04 -12.69
N LEU A 39 -12.88 0.96 -11.92
CA LEU A 39 -14.07 0.11 -12.00
C LEU A 39 -15.33 0.86 -11.56
N CYS A 40 -15.30 1.52 -10.39
CA CYS A 40 -16.44 2.28 -9.87
C CYS A 40 -16.84 3.45 -10.78
N THR A 41 -15.88 4.09 -11.44
CA THR A 41 -16.14 5.25 -12.31
C THR A 41 -16.23 4.86 -13.79
N LEU A 42 -16.37 3.57 -14.12
CA LEU A 42 -16.48 3.08 -15.52
C LEU A 42 -15.35 3.60 -16.44
N GLY A 43 -14.14 3.72 -15.92
CA GLY A 43 -12.97 4.19 -16.67
C GLY A 43 -12.81 5.72 -16.74
N ARG A 44 -13.71 6.50 -16.13
CA ARG A 44 -13.69 7.97 -16.19
C ARG A 44 -12.72 8.64 -15.19
N TYR A 45 -12.29 7.90 -14.17
CA TYR A 45 -11.36 8.35 -13.14
C TYR A 45 -10.43 7.21 -12.73
N PRO A 46 -9.13 7.47 -12.44
CA PRO A 46 -8.42 8.74 -12.54
C PRO A 46 -7.90 9.00 -13.97
N SER A 47 -7.75 10.28 -14.33
CA SER A 47 -7.22 10.71 -15.63
C SER A 47 -5.73 10.33 -15.77
N VAL A 48 -5.25 10.09 -16.99
CA VAL A 48 -3.86 9.67 -17.29
C VAL A 48 -2.80 10.62 -16.70
N GLN A 49 -3.15 11.90 -16.54
CA GLN A 49 -2.36 12.88 -15.79
C GLN A 49 -2.84 12.90 -14.34
N VAL A 50 -2.26 12.03 -13.51
CA VAL A 50 -2.56 11.98 -12.08
C VAL A 50 -1.88 13.18 -11.43
N SER A 51 -2.63 14.25 -11.17
CA SER A 51 -2.13 15.37 -10.35
C SER A 51 -1.82 14.85 -8.93
N ASP A 52 -0.79 15.36 -8.25
CA ASP A 52 -0.40 14.90 -6.91
C ASP A 52 -1.57 14.92 -5.91
N SER A 53 -2.51 15.86 -6.08
CA SER A 53 -3.75 15.92 -5.30
C SER A 53 -4.73 14.77 -5.57
N GLU A 54 -4.74 14.21 -6.77
CA GLU A 54 -5.57 13.05 -7.13
C GLU A 54 -4.93 11.74 -6.69
N ARG A 55 -3.59 11.67 -6.69
CA ARG A 55 -2.84 10.51 -6.21
C ARG A 55 -3.17 10.18 -4.76
N ILE A 56 -3.25 11.19 -3.90
CA ILE A 56 -3.62 11.04 -2.48
C ILE A 56 -5.06 10.51 -2.35
N LYS A 57 -6.00 11.02 -3.16
CA LYS A 57 -7.40 10.54 -3.15
C LYS A 57 -7.50 9.07 -3.56
N VAL A 58 -6.79 8.66 -4.61
CA VAL A 58 -6.76 7.26 -5.05
C VAL A 58 -6.16 6.35 -3.98
N ILE A 59 -5.11 6.80 -3.29
CA ILE A 59 -4.52 6.05 -2.16
C ILE A 59 -5.53 5.90 -1.02
N TYR A 60 -6.22 6.97 -0.63
CA TYR A 60 -7.25 6.92 0.42
C TYR A 60 -8.39 5.95 0.07
N ILE A 61 -8.85 5.95 -1.18
CA ILE A 61 -9.86 4.99 -1.67
C ILE A 61 -9.31 3.56 -1.60
N GLY A 62 -8.05 3.34 -1.98
CA GLY A 62 -7.37 2.06 -1.86
C GLY A 62 -7.29 1.55 -0.41
N ILE A 63 -6.90 2.42 0.53
CA ILE A 63 -6.85 2.09 1.97
C ILE A 63 -8.25 1.74 2.48
N PHE A 64 -9.27 2.52 2.12
CA PHE A 64 -10.64 2.28 2.55
C PHE A 64 -11.19 0.95 2.01
N SER A 65 -10.94 0.65 0.73
CA SER A 65 -11.32 -0.63 0.11
C SER A 65 -10.59 -1.83 0.74
N MET A 66 -9.29 -1.71 0.99
CA MET A 66 -8.54 -2.75 1.71
C MET A 66 -9.07 -2.96 3.13
N GLY A 67 -9.37 -1.88 3.85
CA GLY A 67 -9.96 -1.94 5.19
C GLY A 67 -11.32 -2.64 5.19
N LEU A 68 -12.17 -2.37 4.20
CA LEU A 68 -13.45 -3.06 4.03
C LEU A 68 -13.27 -4.56 3.74
N CYS A 69 -12.35 -4.93 2.86
CA CYS A 69 -12.04 -6.33 2.59
C CYS A 69 -11.53 -7.05 3.85
N LEU A 70 -10.60 -6.45 4.60
CA LEU A 70 -10.13 -7.03 5.86
C LEU A 70 -11.25 -7.16 6.88
N SER A 71 -12.14 -6.16 6.97
CA SER A 71 -13.29 -6.20 7.88
C SER A 71 -14.26 -7.31 7.49
N ALA A 72 -14.52 -7.49 6.18
CA ALA A 72 -15.36 -8.58 5.67
C ALA A 72 -14.74 -9.95 5.99
N ILE A 73 -13.44 -10.13 5.77
CA ILE A 73 -12.72 -11.36 6.12
C ILE A 73 -12.78 -11.61 7.64
N ALA A 74 -12.59 -10.57 8.46
CA ALA A 74 -12.65 -10.69 9.91
C ALA A 74 -14.04 -11.14 10.39
N LEU A 75 -15.11 -10.61 9.80
CA LEU A 75 -16.49 -11.02 10.08
C LEU A 75 -16.76 -12.46 9.64
N ILE A 76 -16.26 -12.87 8.47
CA ILE A 76 -16.40 -14.25 7.97
C ILE A 76 -15.59 -15.23 8.84
N ASN A 77 -14.41 -14.84 9.31
CA ASN A 77 -13.55 -15.67 10.16
C ASN A 77 -14.03 -15.75 11.62
N GLN A 78 -14.98 -14.91 12.03
CA GLN A 78 -15.68 -15.03 13.32
C GLN A 78 -16.85 -16.02 13.28
N TRP A 79 -17.22 -16.54 12.11
CA TRP A 79 -18.14 -17.66 11.93
C TRP A 79 -17.39 -18.99 11.81
#